data_AF-A0AAW2NXN8-F1
#
_entry.id   AF-A0AAW2NXN8-F1
#
_cell.length_a   1.000
_cell.length_b   1.000
_cell.length_c   1.000
_cell.angle_alpha   90.00
_cell.angle_beta   90.00
_cell.angle_gamma   90.00
#
_symmetry.space_group_name_H-M   'P 1'
#
loop_
_entity.id
_entity.type
_entity.pdbx_description
1 polymer ?
#
loop_
_entity_poly.entity_id
_entity_poly.type
_entity_poly.pdbx_seq_one_letter_code
_entity_poly.pdbx_strand_id
1 'polypeptide(L)'
;MEVIYRTTTQMVVLLVLLLSSAIPSSLAYRPGDIVPMSRMGQYHATRTVWHDMIGRHCPIFAVNREALIPIPKPTGYTGADPYKISFQVGREKFYVPWLFVINRKSSEVPMIEMNLRYSGADLLGVTAKVVDMPNSYVELHPDIRNQFWDQQQWPKHILVRYTWEEQSEIDVASGFYVLFGSGLMLSFVLAIYVLQSSQDKLTRFVKETVAETNMPAGGVAKVE
;
A
#
# COMPACT_ATOMS: atom_id res chain seq x y z
N MET A 1 -10.51 -7.12 50.10
CA MET A 1 -10.94 -6.31 48.93
C MET A 1 -9.76 -5.55 48.31
N GLU A 2 -8.86 -4.94 49.09
CA GLU A 2 -7.63 -4.28 48.58
C GLU A 2 -6.64 -5.20 47.84
N VAL A 3 -6.45 -6.44 48.31
CA VAL A 3 -5.50 -7.39 47.70
C VAL A 3 -5.90 -7.76 46.26
N ILE A 4 -7.20 -7.84 45.97
CA ILE A 4 -7.76 -8.17 44.65
C ILE A 4 -7.60 -7.00 43.68
N TYR A 5 -7.72 -5.76 44.16
CA TYR A 5 -7.46 -4.55 43.37
C TYR A 5 -5.98 -4.44 43.00
N ARG A 6 -5.08 -4.80 43.91
CA ARG A 6 -3.63 -4.70 43.69
C ARG A 6 -3.13 -5.70 42.64
N THR A 7 -3.64 -6.94 42.64
CA THR A 7 -3.30 -7.96 41.64
C THR A 7 -3.90 -7.69 40.27
N THR A 8 -5.13 -7.16 40.19
CA THR A 8 -5.72 -6.74 38.90
C THR A 8 -4.97 -5.57 38.30
N THR A 9 -4.56 -4.58 39.10
CA THR A 9 -3.75 -3.45 38.61
C THR A 9 -2.37 -3.91 38.11
N GLN A 10 -1.70 -4.84 38.82
CA GLN A 10 -0.43 -5.42 38.37
C GLN A 10 -0.57 -6.25 37.09
N MET A 11 -1.65 -7.03 36.93
CA MET A 11 -1.91 -7.77 35.68
C MET A 11 -2.19 -6.85 34.50
N VAL A 12 -2.92 -5.75 34.70
CA VAL A 12 -3.18 -4.76 33.63
C VAL A 12 -1.89 -4.07 33.21
N VAL A 13 -1.03 -3.67 34.17
CA VAL A 13 0.27 -3.06 33.86
C VAL A 13 1.18 -4.05 33.13
N LEU A 14 1.21 -5.31 33.55
CA LEU A 14 1.98 -6.37 32.89
C LEU A 14 1.48 -6.62 31.46
N LEU A 15 0.16 -6.64 31.24
CA LEU A 15 -0.46 -6.79 29.93
C LEU A 15 -0.13 -5.62 29.00
N VAL A 16 -0.16 -4.39 29.51
CA VAL A 16 0.22 -3.17 28.75
C VAL A 16 1.72 -3.17 28.40
N LEU A 17 2.58 -3.63 29.30
CA LEU A 17 4.02 -3.79 29.04
C LEU A 17 4.31 -4.88 28.00
N LEU A 18 3.59 -6.01 28.05
CA LEU A 18 3.69 -7.07 27.04
C LEU A 18 3.21 -6.59 25.66
N LEU A 19 2.09 -5.86 25.60
CA LEU A 19 1.54 -5.29 24.36
C LEU A 19 2.46 -4.22 23.75
N SER A 20 3.16 -3.43 24.57
CA SER A 20 4.12 -2.41 24.09
C SER A 20 5.46 -3.00 23.64
N SER A 21 5.88 -4.15 24.19
CA SER A 21 7.07 -4.88 23.72
C SER A 21 6.90 -5.59 22.38
N ALA A 22 5.65 -5.75 21.91
CA ALA A 22 5.30 -6.40 20.66
C ALA A 22 5.28 -5.45 19.45
N ILE A 23 5.67 -4.18 19.61
CA ILE A 23 5.78 -3.25 18.47
C ILE A 23 6.97 -3.71 17.64
N PRO A 24 6.77 -4.30 16.43
CA PRO A 24 7.89 -4.61 15.58
C PRO A 24 8.64 -3.30 15.31
N SER A 25 9.96 -3.33 15.44
CA SER A 25 10.82 -2.29 14.89
C SER A 25 10.71 -2.39 13.37
N SER A 26 9.62 -1.87 12.81
CA SER A 26 9.49 -1.77 11.36
C SER A 26 10.64 -0.89 10.91
N LEU A 27 11.48 -1.44 10.04
CA LEU A 27 12.55 -0.70 9.42
C LEU A 27 11.91 0.17 8.33
N ALA A 28 11.23 1.19 8.82
CA ALA A 28 10.40 2.13 8.10
C ALA A 28 11.30 3.07 7.28
N TYR A 29 11.05 3.14 5.97
CA TYR A 29 11.73 4.11 5.12
C TYR A 29 11.23 5.51 5.44
N ARG A 30 12.15 6.46 5.52
CA ARG A 30 11.82 7.88 5.55
C ARG A 30 11.90 8.45 4.14
N PRO A 31 11.08 9.46 3.79
CA PRO A 31 11.26 10.20 2.55
C PRO A 31 12.70 10.68 2.42
N GLY A 32 13.35 10.34 1.30
CA GLY A 32 14.77 10.62 1.09
C GLY A 32 15.72 9.46 1.36
N ASP A 33 15.27 8.37 1.99
CA ASP A 33 16.11 7.19 2.22
C ASP A 33 16.41 6.45 0.91
N ILE A 34 17.61 5.88 0.81
CA ILE A 34 17.98 5.05 -0.33
C ILE A 34 17.30 3.69 -0.17
N VAL A 35 16.55 3.28 -1.18
CA VAL A 35 15.94 1.95 -1.22
C VAL A 35 16.93 0.99 -1.88
N PRO A 36 17.47 -0.01 -1.14
CA PRO A 36 18.47 -0.91 -1.69
C PRO A 36 17.94 -1.65 -2.92
N MET A 37 18.78 -1.74 -3.95
CA MET A 37 18.46 -2.38 -5.22
C MET A 37 19.63 -3.23 -5.67
N SER A 38 19.32 -4.38 -6.25
CA SER A 38 20.29 -5.28 -6.87
C SER A 38 19.81 -5.62 -8.28
N ARG A 39 20.74 -5.92 -9.18
CA ARG A 39 20.42 -6.25 -10.57
C ARG A 39 21.09 -7.54 -11.02
N MET A 40 20.46 -8.21 -11.97
CA MET A 40 21.00 -9.38 -12.66
C MET A 40 20.80 -9.23 -14.17
N GLY A 41 21.81 -9.62 -14.95
CA GLY A 41 21.76 -9.66 -16.41
C GLY A 41 21.59 -11.07 -16.93
N GLN A 42 20.98 -11.21 -18.11
CA GLN A 42 20.97 -12.45 -18.88
C GLN A 42 21.26 -12.18 -20.35
N TYR A 43 22.20 -12.94 -20.90
CA TYR A 43 22.55 -12.96 -22.32
C TYR A 43 22.82 -14.40 -22.74
N HIS A 44 22.30 -14.83 -23.90
CA HIS A 44 22.50 -16.18 -24.43
C HIS A 44 22.27 -17.29 -23.36
N ALA A 45 21.12 -17.22 -22.68
CA ALA A 45 20.72 -18.05 -21.53
C ALA A 45 21.65 -18.02 -20.29
N THR A 46 22.84 -17.42 -20.39
CA THR A 46 23.80 -17.25 -19.31
C THR A 46 23.39 -16.07 -18.44
N ARG A 47 23.33 -16.29 -17.13
CA ARG A 47 22.95 -15.28 -16.14
C ARG A 47 24.17 -14.82 -15.36
N THR A 48 24.23 -13.53 -15.07
CA THR A 48 25.18 -13.02 -14.07
C THR A 48 24.65 -13.34 -12.67
N VAL A 49 25.49 -13.21 -11.65
CA VAL A 49 25.00 -13.16 -10.27
C VAL A 49 24.22 -11.87 -10.01
N TRP A 50 23.50 -11.82 -8.90
CA TRP A 50 22.95 -10.56 -8.38
C TRP A 50 24.09 -9.64 -7.98
N HIS A 51 24.03 -8.39 -8.43
CA HIS A 51 24.97 -7.35 -8.07
C HIS A 51 24.24 -6.22 -7.39
N ASP A 52 24.69 -5.87 -6.20
CA ASP A 52 24.18 -4.71 -5.48
C ASP A 52 24.51 -3.43 -6.23
N MET A 53 23.53 -2.54 -6.30
CA MET A 53 23.69 -1.25 -6.95
C MET A 53 24.19 -0.21 -5.97
N ILE A 54 25.10 0.65 -6.45
CA ILE A 54 25.57 1.82 -5.70
C ILE A 54 24.37 2.74 -5.47
N GLY A 55 24.26 3.31 -4.27
CA GLY A 55 23.11 4.14 -3.86
C GLY A 55 22.73 5.27 -4.82
N ARG A 56 23.67 5.82 -5.59
CA ARG A 56 23.38 6.83 -6.63
C ARG A 56 22.47 6.32 -7.75
N HIS A 57 22.48 5.01 -8.02
CA HIS A 57 21.66 4.36 -9.03
C HIS A 57 20.36 3.79 -8.45
N CYS A 58 20.22 3.77 -7.12
CA CYS A 58 19.06 3.24 -6.45
C CYS A 58 17.92 4.29 -6.38
N PRO A 59 16.66 3.84 -6.25
CA PRO A 59 15.54 4.73 -6.00
C PRO A 59 15.67 5.36 -4.60
N ILE A 60 15.17 6.58 -4.49
CA ILE A 60 15.06 7.32 -3.24
C ILE A 60 13.61 7.28 -2.80
N PHE A 61 13.35 6.82 -1.58
CA PHE A 61 12.01 6.61 -1.06
C PHE A 61 11.17 7.90 -1.14
N ALA A 62 9.97 7.79 -1.71
CA ALA A 62 9.01 8.88 -1.94
C ALA A 62 9.54 10.06 -2.79
N VAL A 63 10.61 9.88 -3.58
CA VAL A 63 11.17 10.93 -4.44
C VAL A 63 11.29 10.44 -5.88
N ASN A 64 10.54 11.09 -6.78
CA ASN A 64 10.63 10.85 -8.22
C ASN A 64 12.00 11.28 -8.73
N ARG A 65 12.68 10.38 -9.44
CA ARG A 65 14.00 10.68 -9.98
C ARG A 65 14.37 9.75 -11.13
N GLU A 66 15.37 10.16 -11.88
CA GLU A 66 15.96 9.37 -12.94
C GLU A 66 17.40 8.99 -12.57
N ALA A 67 17.84 7.83 -13.03
CA ALA A 67 19.20 7.36 -12.83
C ALA A 67 19.70 6.60 -14.06
N LEU A 68 20.96 6.85 -14.42
CA LEU A 68 21.65 6.08 -15.45
C LEU A 68 22.29 4.86 -14.82
N ILE A 69 21.89 3.66 -15.23
CA ILE A 69 22.46 2.38 -14.77
C ILE A 69 23.44 1.87 -15.83
N PRO A 70 24.72 1.65 -15.46
CA PRO A 70 25.68 1.04 -16.38
C PRO A 70 25.46 -0.47 -16.48
N ILE A 71 25.47 -0.97 -17.71
CA ILE A 71 25.46 -2.39 -18.05
C ILE A 71 26.84 -2.76 -18.58
N PRO A 72 27.54 -3.69 -17.90
CA PRO A 72 28.81 -4.22 -18.38
C PRO A 72 28.58 -5.11 -19.60
N LYS A 73 29.59 -5.20 -20.46
CA LYS A 73 29.56 -6.09 -21.63
C LYS A 73 29.38 -7.53 -21.18
N PRO A 74 28.34 -8.26 -21.65
CA PRO A 74 28.18 -9.66 -21.29
C PRO A 74 29.26 -10.52 -21.98
N THR A 75 29.65 -11.60 -21.34
CA THR A 75 30.61 -12.56 -21.89
C THR A 75 30.08 -13.15 -23.19
N GLY A 76 30.91 -13.15 -24.25
CA GLY A 76 30.51 -13.67 -25.56
C GLY A 76 29.49 -12.80 -26.31
N TYR A 77 29.39 -11.50 -26.02
CA TYR A 77 28.49 -10.61 -26.73
C TYR A 77 28.77 -10.56 -28.23
N THR A 78 27.77 -10.95 -29.03
CA THR A 78 27.76 -10.90 -30.51
C THR A 78 26.71 -9.95 -31.06
N GLY A 79 25.78 -9.48 -30.22
CA GLY A 79 24.64 -8.65 -30.63
C GLY A 79 23.48 -9.42 -31.27
N ALA A 80 23.62 -10.73 -31.51
CA ALA A 80 22.59 -11.56 -32.14
C ALA A 80 21.45 -11.93 -31.17
N ASP A 81 21.74 -12.07 -29.87
CA ASP A 81 20.77 -12.46 -28.85
C ASP A 81 20.24 -11.27 -28.04
N PRO A 82 19.02 -11.37 -27.49
CA PRO A 82 18.48 -10.34 -26.62
C PRO A 82 19.22 -10.30 -25.28
N TYR A 83 19.57 -9.09 -24.85
CA TYR A 83 20.03 -8.85 -23.48
C TYR A 83 18.83 -8.52 -22.60
N LYS A 84 18.71 -9.23 -21.47
CA LYS A 84 17.66 -9.02 -20.47
C LYS A 84 18.27 -8.58 -19.14
N ILE A 85 17.51 -7.78 -18.38
CA ILE A 85 17.88 -7.34 -17.04
C ILE A 85 16.71 -7.59 -16.08
N SER A 86 17.03 -7.92 -14.83
CA SER A 86 16.07 -8.08 -13.74
C SER A 86 16.57 -7.32 -12.51
N PHE A 87 15.65 -6.90 -11.64
CA PHE A 87 15.94 -6.12 -10.44
C PHE A 87 15.32 -6.76 -9.20
N GLN A 88 16.03 -6.64 -8.08
CA GLN A 88 15.51 -6.85 -6.74
C GLN A 88 15.51 -5.50 -6.02
N VAL A 89 14.41 -5.18 -5.33
CA VAL A 89 14.22 -3.86 -4.71
C VAL A 89 13.72 -4.01 -3.28
N GLY A 90 14.22 -3.15 -2.39
CA GLY A 90 13.80 -3.09 -1.00
C GLY A 90 14.32 -4.26 -0.18
N ARG A 91 15.62 -4.57 -0.28
CA ARG A 91 16.27 -5.72 0.37
C ARG A 91 15.65 -7.05 -0.04
N GLU A 92 15.59 -7.25 -1.36
CA GLU A 92 15.09 -8.49 -1.98
C GLU A 92 13.59 -8.77 -1.74
N LYS A 93 12.86 -7.84 -1.11
CA LYS A 93 11.41 -7.96 -0.88
C LYS A 93 10.61 -8.04 -2.18
N PHE A 94 11.01 -7.27 -3.20
CA PHE A 94 10.31 -7.23 -4.49
C PHE A 94 11.23 -7.67 -5.63
N TYR A 95 10.75 -8.63 -6.42
CA TYR A 95 11.41 -9.12 -7.62
C TYR A 95 10.73 -8.59 -8.87
N VAL A 96 11.52 -7.93 -9.73
CA VAL A 96 11.09 -7.44 -11.04
C VAL A 96 11.43 -8.51 -12.10
N PRO A 97 10.44 -9.00 -12.88
CA PRO A 97 10.68 -9.96 -13.95
C PRO A 97 11.67 -9.48 -15.01
N TRP A 98 12.10 -10.40 -15.89
CA TRP A 98 13.05 -10.10 -16.96
C TRP A 98 12.53 -9.02 -17.93
N LEU A 99 13.30 -7.95 -18.06
CA LEU A 99 13.08 -6.83 -18.97
C LEU A 99 14.02 -6.94 -20.17
N PHE A 100 13.47 -6.89 -21.38
CA PHE A 100 14.27 -6.95 -22.62
C PHE A 100 14.79 -5.56 -22.98
N VAL A 101 16.11 -5.40 -22.99
CA VAL A 101 16.76 -4.10 -23.22
C VAL A 101 17.34 -4.03 -24.63
N ILE A 102 18.26 -4.94 -24.96
CA ILE A 102 18.99 -4.91 -26.23
C ILE A 102 18.37 -5.96 -27.16
N ASN A 103 18.34 -5.64 -28.46
CA ASN A 103 17.77 -6.47 -29.51
C ASN A 103 16.28 -6.77 -29.26
N ARG A 104 15.55 -5.71 -28.93
CA ARG A 104 14.09 -5.69 -28.85
C ARG A 104 13.50 -5.36 -30.23
N LYS A 105 12.18 -5.45 -30.38
CA LYS A 105 11.50 -5.15 -31.66
C LYS A 105 11.67 -3.70 -32.13
N SER A 106 11.91 -2.75 -31.21
CA SER A 106 12.12 -1.33 -31.50
C SER A 106 13.62 -1.01 -31.60
N SER A 107 14.00 -0.17 -32.57
CA SER A 107 15.35 0.35 -32.77
C SER A 107 15.64 1.63 -31.98
N GLU A 108 14.67 2.11 -31.20
CA GLU A 108 14.84 3.27 -30.33
C GLU A 108 15.54 2.89 -29.02
N VAL A 109 16.27 3.86 -28.45
CA VAL A 109 17.01 3.66 -27.20
C VAL A 109 16.02 3.28 -26.08
N PRO A 110 16.25 2.18 -25.35
CA PRO A 110 15.35 1.76 -24.29
C PRO A 110 15.51 2.60 -23.03
N MET A 111 14.39 2.93 -22.40
CA MET A 111 14.30 3.49 -21.06
C MET A 111 13.47 2.54 -20.18
N ILE A 112 13.81 2.41 -18.90
CA ILE A 112 13.03 1.61 -17.96
C ILE A 112 12.18 2.54 -17.11
N GLU A 113 10.87 2.36 -17.15
CA GLU A 113 9.96 2.98 -16.19
C GLU A 113 9.74 2.02 -15.04
N MET A 114 10.03 2.47 -13.83
CA MET A 114 9.84 1.71 -12.60
C MET A 114 8.90 2.48 -11.67
N ASN A 115 7.71 1.93 -11.47
CA ASN A 115 6.70 2.48 -10.58
C ASN A 115 6.79 1.77 -9.22
N LEU A 116 7.09 2.54 -8.19
CA LEU A 116 7.20 2.09 -6.81
C LEU A 116 5.99 2.58 -6.03
N ARG A 117 5.36 1.67 -5.30
CA ARG A 117 4.17 1.97 -4.50
C ARG A 117 4.50 1.89 -3.03
N TYR A 118 4.05 2.87 -2.26
CA TYR A 118 4.31 2.94 -0.83
C TYR A 118 3.08 3.39 -0.05
N SER A 119 3.02 3.03 1.23
CA SER A 119 2.05 3.55 2.18
C SER A 119 2.77 3.91 3.47
N GLY A 120 2.62 5.16 3.92
CA GLY A 120 3.40 5.67 5.04
C GLY A 120 4.90 5.48 4.81
N ALA A 121 5.51 4.59 5.59
CA ALA A 121 6.94 4.29 5.52
C ALA A 121 7.27 2.93 4.85
N ASP A 122 6.26 2.21 4.40
CA ASP A 122 6.39 0.86 3.88
C ASP A 122 6.34 0.82 2.35
N LEU A 123 7.29 0.10 1.77
CA LEU A 123 7.28 -0.23 0.35
C LEU A 123 6.30 -1.39 0.11
N LEU A 124 5.27 -1.13 -0.70
CA LEU A 124 4.17 -2.05 -1.00
C LEU A 124 4.38 -2.86 -2.26
N GLY A 125 5.04 -2.30 -3.26
CA GLY A 125 5.25 -3.00 -4.52
C GLY A 125 6.12 -2.24 -5.51
N VAL A 126 6.67 -2.99 -6.46
CA VAL A 126 7.47 -2.44 -7.57
C VAL A 126 7.00 -3.08 -8.86
N THR A 127 6.74 -2.26 -9.87
CA THR A 127 6.46 -2.70 -11.23
C THR A 127 7.42 -1.98 -12.17
N ALA A 128 7.86 -2.66 -13.23
CA ALA A 128 8.72 -2.03 -14.21
C ALA A 128 8.38 -2.50 -15.62
N LYS A 129 8.60 -1.62 -16.59
CA LYS A 129 8.44 -1.89 -18.01
C LYS A 129 9.50 -1.16 -18.81
N VAL A 130 9.83 -1.70 -19.98
CA VAL A 130 10.74 -1.05 -20.93
C VAL A 130 9.89 -0.25 -21.90
N VAL A 131 10.22 1.04 -22.05
CA VAL A 131 9.59 1.98 -22.98
C VAL A 131 10.65 2.56 -23.91
N ASP A 132 10.20 3.12 -25.02
CA ASP A 132 11.06 3.85 -25.95
C ASP A 132 11.41 5.20 -25.31
N MET A 133 12.67 5.60 -25.40
CA MET A 133 13.12 6.88 -24.86
C MET A 133 12.34 8.04 -25.52
N PRO A 134 11.76 8.98 -24.75
CA PRO A 134 11.03 10.10 -25.34
C PRO A 134 11.93 10.98 -26.20
N ASN A 135 11.39 11.50 -27.30
CA ASN A 135 12.14 12.31 -28.27
C ASN A 135 12.88 13.50 -27.63
N SER A 136 12.31 14.12 -26.59
CA SER A 136 12.94 15.23 -25.87
C SER A 136 14.33 14.90 -25.34
N TYR A 137 14.57 13.67 -24.87
CA TYR A 137 15.89 13.23 -24.38
C TYR A 137 16.86 12.96 -25.52
N VAL A 138 16.37 12.43 -26.63
CA VAL A 138 17.17 12.14 -27.82
C VAL A 138 17.62 13.44 -28.49
N GLU A 139 16.77 14.46 -28.53
CA GLU A 139 17.09 15.79 -29.06
C GLU A 139 18.14 16.52 -28.21
N LEU A 140 18.10 16.37 -26.89
CA LEU A 140 19.12 16.91 -25.97
C LEU A 140 20.48 16.22 -26.14
N HIS A 141 20.50 14.95 -26.55
CA HIS A 141 21.69 14.12 -26.67
C HIS A 141 21.71 13.35 -27.99
N PRO A 142 22.01 14.01 -29.13
CA PRO A 142 21.88 13.41 -30.46
C PRO A 142 22.74 12.16 -30.66
N ASP A 143 23.87 12.05 -29.95
CA ASP A 143 24.78 10.93 -30.05
C ASP A 143 24.31 9.68 -29.30
N ILE A 144 23.30 9.78 -28.42
CA ILE A 144 22.91 8.68 -27.52
C ILE A 144 22.49 7.43 -28.28
N ARG A 145 21.81 7.60 -29.43
CA ARG A 145 21.37 6.49 -30.27
C ARG A 145 22.56 5.74 -30.86
N ASN A 146 23.51 6.47 -31.43
CA ASN A 146 24.70 5.89 -32.05
C ASN A 146 25.57 5.21 -31.00
N GLN A 147 25.80 5.87 -29.87
CA GLN A 147 26.60 5.33 -28.76
C GLN A 147 25.96 4.10 -28.11
N PHE A 148 24.63 4.09 -27.95
CA PHE A 148 23.95 2.95 -27.35
C PHE A 148 23.95 1.72 -28.27
N TRP A 149 23.83 1.91 -29.58
CA TRP A 149 23.78 0.79 -30.53
C TRP A 149 25.15 0.36 -31.07
N ASP A 150 26.21 1.15 -30.89
CA ASP A 150 27.57 0.74 -31.27
C ASP A 150 28.04 -0.48 -30.47
N GLN A 151 28.37 -1.59 -31.12
CA GLN A 151 28.78 -2.81 -30.43
C GLN A 151 30.10 -2.68 -29.66
N GLN A 152 30.97 -1.73 -30.02
CA GLN A 152 32.29 -1.55 -29.39
C GLN A 152 32.21 -0.71 -28.11
N GLN A 153 31.31 0.26 -28.06
CA GLN A 153 31.20 1.17 -26.91
C GLN A 153 30.51 0.50 -25.71
N TRP A 154 31.27 0.27 -24.65
CA TRP A 154 30.78 -0.25 -23.37
C TRP A 154 31.42 0.52 -22.20
N PRO A 155 30.77 0.62 -21.03
CA PRO A 155 29.45 0.08 -20.68
C PRO A 155 28.28 0.82 -21.35
N LYS A 156 27.16 0.11 -21.56
CA LYS A 156 25.91 0.74 -22.00
C LYS A 156 25.23 1.40 -20.81
N HIS A 157 24.68 2.60 -20.98
CA HIS A 157 23.94 3.26 -19.92
C HIS A 157 22.46 3.22 -20.25
N ILE A 158 21.65 2.66 -19.36
CA ILE A 158 20.18 2.70 -19.45
C ILE A 158 19.67 3.78 -18.51
N LEU A 159 18.77 4.62 -19.02
CA LEU A 159 17.99 5.51 -18.18
C LEU A 159 16.86 4.75 -17.49
N VAL A 160 16.82 4.83 -16.16
CA VAL A 160 15.74 4.29 -15.34
C VAL A 160 15.03 5.44 -14.66
N ARG A 161 13.72 5.53 -14.88
CA ARG A 161 12.84 6.52 -14.26
C ARG A 161 12.07 5.88 -13.12
N TYR A 162 12.31 6.39 -11.92
CA TYR A 162 11.62 5.99 -10.70
C TYR A 162 10.46 6.94 -10.45
N THR A 163 9.25 6.39 -10.45
CA THR A 163 8.02 7.10 -10.11
C THR A 163 7.43 6.50 -8.85
N TRP A 164 7.10 7.34 -7.88
CA TRP A 164 6.48 6.95 -6.62
C TRP A 164 4.99 7.24 -6.64
N GLU A 165 4.22 6.24 -6.24
CA GLU A 165 2.77 6.33 -6.07
C GLU A 165 2.45 6.01 -4.61
N GLU A 166 1.90 6.99 -3.89
CA GLU A 166 1.38 6.77 -2.54
C GLU A 166 0.03 6.05 -2.64
N GLN A 167 -0.09 4.92 -1.97
CA GLN A 167 -1.36 4.21 -1.80
C GLN A 167 -1.74 4.27 -0.32
N SER A 168 -2.98 4.68 -0.02
CA SER A 168 -3.47 4.60 1.36
C SER A 168 -3.85 3.16 1.67
N GLU A 169 -3.25 2.56 2.69
CA GLU A 169 -3.71 1.26 3.23
C GLU A 169 -5.08 1.36 3.91
N ILE A 170 -5.55 2.58 4.19
CA ILE A 170 -6.83 2.80 4.85
C ILE A 170 -7.95 2.64 3.83
N ASP A 171 -8.58 1.47 3.81
CA ASP A 171 -9.90 1.29 3.21
C ASP A 171 -10.94 2.01 4.08
N VAL A 172 -11.05 3.31 3.85
CA VAL A 172 -11.97 4.22 4.52
C VAL A 172 -13.40 3.72 4.41
N ALA A 173 -13.78 3.10 3.29
CA ALA A 173 -15.12 2.57 3.08
C ALA A 173 -15.41 1.39 4.02
N SER A 174 -14.50 0.42 4.10
CA SER A 174 -14.61 -0.69 5.06
C SER A 174 -14.68 -0.20 6.50
N GLY A 175 -13.86 0.79 6.86
CA GLY A 175 -13.87 1.41 8.18
C GLY A 175 -15.22 2.04 8.51
N PHE A 176 -15.81 2.78 7.56
CA PHE A 176 -17.15 3.32 7.72
C PHE A 176 -18.21 2.23 7.82
N TYR A 177 -18.16 1.16 7.02
CA TYR A 177 -19.13 0.07 7.11
C TYR A 177 -19.12 -0.61 8.48
N VAL A 178 -17.94 -0.84 9.06
CA VAL A 178 -17.82 -1.41 10.42
C VAL A 178 -18.35 -0.45 11.48
N LEU A 179 -18.02 0.83 11.38
CA LEU A 179 -18.44 1.85 12.35
C LEU A 179 -19.96 2.11 12.31
N PHE A 180 -20.52 2.26 11.11
CA PHE A 180 -21.96 2.40 10.93
C PHE A 180 -22.72 1.12 11.29
N GLY A 181 -22.20 -0.05 10.90
CA GLY A 181 -22.80 -1.34 11.21
C GLY A 181 -22.89 -1.59 12.72
N SER A 182 -21.79 -1.35 13.45
CA SER A 182 -21.76 -1.48 14.91
C SER A 182 -22.64 -0.44 15.61
N GLY A 183 -22.65 0.81 15.13
CA GLY A 183 -23.51 1.87 15.64
C GLY A 183 -25.01 1.58 15.46
N LEU A 184 -25.42 1.07 14.29
CA LEU A 184 -26.81 0.64 14.03
C LEU A 184 -27.22 -0.52 14.93
N MET A 185 -26.35 -1.53 15.09
CA MET A 185 -26.60 -2.67 15.98
C MET A 185 -26.79 -2.22 17.43
N LEU A 186 -25.88 -1.38 17.94
CA LEU A 186 -25.97 -0.84 19.29
C LEU A 186 -27.26 -0.02 19.49
N SER A 187 -27.62 0.80 18.50
CA SER A 187 -28.83 1.61 18.51
C SER A 187 -30.09 0.73 18.54
N PHE A 188 -30.10 -0.36 17.77
CA PHE A 188 -31.21 -1.31 17.75
C PHE A 188 -31.36 -2.05 19.08
N VAL A 189 -30.24 -2.49 19.68
CA VAL A 189 -30.22 -3.11 21.01
C VAL A 189 -30.73 -2.14 22.08
N LEU A 190 -30.26 -0.89 22.05
CA LEU A 190 -30.73 0.17 22.96
C LEU A 190 -32.22 0.46 22.78
N ALA A 191 -32.71 0.51 21.53
CA ALA A 191 -34.12 0.71 21.24
C ALA A 191 -34.98 -0.42 21.82
N ILE A 192 -34.58 -1.69 21.65
CA ILE A 192 -35.26 -2.83 22.28
C ILE A 192 -35.23 -2.73 23.81
N TYR A 193 -34.07 -2.39 24.38
CA TYR A 193 -33.92 -2.25 25.83
C TYR A 193 -34.85 -1.16 26.39
N VAL A 194 -34.94 -0.01 25.73
CA VAL A 194 -35.87 1.07 26.10
C VAL A 194 -37.32 0.63 25.91
N LEU A 195 -37.64 -0.11 24.84
CA LEU A 195 -38.98 -0.64 24.60
C LEU A 195 -39.39 -1.60 25.73
N GLN A 196 -38.51 -2.52 26.10
CA GLN A 196 -38.72 -3.47 27.20
C GLN A 196 -38.89 -2.73 28.53
N SER A 197 -38.02 -1.75 28.82
CA SER A 197 -38.12 -0.93 30.02
C SER A 197 -39.39 -0.07 30.09
N SER A 198 -40.03 0.23 28.95
CA SER A 198 -41.22 1.08 28.89
C SER A 198 -42.53 0.30 28.78
N GLN A 199 -42.50 -1.05 28.69
CA GLN A 199 -43.72 -1.87 28.59
C GLN A 199 -44.70 -1.63 29.73
N ASP A 200 -44.22 -1.49 30.97
CA ASP A 200 -45.07 -1.22 32.14
C ASP A 200 -45.72 0.18 32.09
N LYS A 201 -45.01 1.15 31.51
CA LYS A 201 -45.53 2.52 31.33
C LYS A 201 -46.56 2.57 30.23
N LEU A 202 -46.30 1.89 29.10
CA LEU A 202 -47.22 1.81 27.97
C LEU A 202 -48.49 1.02 28.32
N THR A 203 -48.37 -0.08 29.06
CA THR A 203 -49.56 -0.85 29.50
C THR A 203 -50.42 -0.09 30.50
N ARG A 204 -49.83 0.72 31.39
CA ARG A 204 -50.61 1.65 32.23
C ARG A 204 -51.32 2.70 31.39
N PHE A 205 -50.61 3.32 30.45
CA PHE A 205 -51.19 4.34 29.58
C PHE A 205 -52.37 3.80 28.75
N VAL A 206 -52.22 2.63 28.13
CA VAL A 206 -53.30 1.97 27.38
C VAL A 206 -54.49 1.64 28.28
N LYS A 207 -54.25 1.15 29.50
CA LYS A 207 -55.34 0.87 30.46
C LYS A 207 -56.09 2.14 30.85
N GLU A 208 -55.38 3.25 31.10
CA GLU A 208 -56.00 4.54 31.44
C GLU A 208 -56.82 5.09 30.26
N THR A 209 -56.30 5.09 29.03
CA THR A 209 -57.04 5.56 27.85
C THR A 209 -58.25 4.68 27.53
N VAL A 210 -58.12 3.35 27.64
CA VAL A 210 -59.25 2.42 27.40
C VAL A 210 -60.30 2.49 28.51
N ALA A 211 -59.90 2.78 29.75
CA ALA A 211 -60.82 3.01 30.86
C ALA A 211 -61.63 4.31 30.65
N GLU A 212 -61.00 5.38 30.18
CA GLU A 212 -61.70 6.63 29.84
C GLU A 212 -62.68 6.46 28.67
N THR A 213 -62.35 5.62 27.67
CA THR A 213 -63.21 5.40 26.50
C THR A 213 -64.44 4.53 26.80
N ASN A 214 -64.41 3.72 27.86
CA ASN A 214 -65.51 2.82 28.27
C ASN A 214 -66.45 3.42 29.32
N MET A 215 -66.29 4.69 29.72
CA MET A 215 -67.31 5.36 30.54
C MET A 215 -68.56 5.61 29.69
N PRO A 216 -69.74 5.05 30.04
CA PRO A 216 -70.94 5.30 29.27
C PRO A 216 -71.34 6.78 29.40
N ALA A 217 -71.36 7.48 28.27
CA ALA A 217 -72.07 8.74 28.11
C ALA A 217 -73.58 8.48 28.30
N GLY A 218 -74.06 8.51 29.53
CA GLY A 218 -75.47 8.18 29.79
C GLY A 218 -75.86 8.29 31.26
N GLY A 219 -76.12 9.51 31.71
CA GLY A 219 -76.69 9.77 33.03
C GLY A 219 -77.19 11.22 33.13
N VAL A 220 -78.21 11.56 32.33
CA VAL A 220 -78.93 12.83 32.44
C VAL A 220 -79.53 12.92 33.86
N ALA A 221 -78.98 13.82 34.68
CA ALA A 221 -79.53 14.13 35.98
C ALA A 221 -80.87 14.88 35.82
N LYS A 222 -81.94 14.27 36.33
CA LYS A 222 -83.29 14.83 36.43
C LYS A 222 -83.28 15.95 37.47
N VAL A 223 -83.75 17.13 37.10
CA VAL A 223 -84.00 18.27 37.99
C VAL A 223 -85.42 18.15 38.53
N GLU A 224 -85.55 18.00 39.85
CA GLU A 224 -86.72 18.39 40.65
C GLU A 224 -86.21 19.21 41.85
#